data_AF-A0A239PXZ9-F1
#
_entry.id   AF-A0A239PXZ9-F1
#
_cell.length_a   1.000
_cell.length_b   1.000
_cell.length_c   1.000
_cell.angle_alpha   90.00
_cell.angle_beta   90.00
_cell.angle_gamma   90.00
#
_symmetry.space_group_name_H-M   'P 1'
#
loop_
_entity.id
_entity.type
_entity.pdbx_description
1 polymer ?
#
loop_
_entity_poly.entity_id
_entity_poly.type
_entity_poly.pdbx_seq_one_letter_code
_entity_poly.pdbx_strand_id
1 'polypeptide(L)'
;MRMLAALVFAAGVALAPSDGAAGDDASAPRIRLAPGEGGFWRVEYELASPATRMGFVRIPNDWRARHWKPADEALEIAHVDGESFVRRKDGAAFRRAAFDVPARYRHLPKDYAPFSPFSDGGLLIHTGQFHACPGAAPCPEIDS
;
A
#
# COMPACT_ATOMS: atom_id res chain seq x y z
N MET A 1 -62.48 50.23 7.11
CA MET A 1 -61.56 49.90 5.99
C MET A 1 -60.12 50.13 6.44
N ARG A 2 -59.43 49.08 6.92
CA ARG A 2 -57.97 49.06 7.13
C ARG A 2 -57.51 47.62 6.89
N MET A 3 -56.68 47.46 5.87
CA MET A 3 -56.19 46.20 5.29
C MET A 3 -55.29 45.43 6.28
N LEU A 4 -55.48 44.11 6.38
CA LEU A 4 -54.47 43.19 6.89
C LEU A 4 -53.35 43.05 5.84
N ALA A 5 -52.12 43.37 6.21
CA ALA A 5 -50.95 43.00 5.43
C ALA A 5 -50.53 41.57 5.80
N ALA A 6 -50.68 40.63 4.87
CA ALA A 6 -50.16 39.28 5.00
C ALA A 6 -48.67 39.29 4.64
N LEU A 7 -47.80 39.00 5.61
CA LEU A 7 -46.39 38.71 5.37
C LEU A 7 -46.26 37.27 4.86
N VAL A 8 -45.85 37.12 3.61
CA VAL A 8 -45.45 35.84 3.01
C VAL A 8 -43.99 35.58 3.42
N PHE A 9 -43.76 34.57 4.26
CA PHE A 9 -42.43 34.03 4.50
C PHE A 9 -42.09 33.04 3.38
N ALA A 10 -41.18 33.43 2.49
CA ALA A 10 -40.56 32.49 1.56
C ALA A 10 -39.48 31.68 2.31
N ALA A 11 -39.76 30.40 2.57
CA ALA A 11 -38.79 29.47 3.11
C ALA A 11 -37.78 29.10 2.00
N GLY A 12 -36.64 29.76 1.99
CA GLY A 12 -35.50 29.37 1.15
C GLY A 12 -34.87 28.09 1.71
N VAL A 13 -35.04 26.98 1.00
CA VAL A 13 -34.26 25.76 1.26
C VAL A 13 -32.82 26.05 0.81
N ALA A 14 -31.94 26.33 1.76
CA ALA A 14 -30.51 26.37 1.50
C ALA A 14 -30.03 24.94 1.27
N LEU A 15 -29.80 24.58 0.00
CA LEU A 15 -28.98 23.43 -0.37
C LEU A 15 -27.56 23.72 0.12
N ALA A 16 -27.20 23.15 1.28
CA ALA A 16 -25.80 23.07 1.66
C ALA A 16 -25.06 22.32 0.53
N PRO A 17 -23.91 22.81 0.06
CA PRO A 17 -23.05 21.96 -0.74
C PRO A 17 -22.70 20.76 0.14
N SER A 18 -23.01 19.56 -0.35
CA SER A 18 -22.42 18.36 0.19
C SER A 18 -20.92 18.55 0.08
N ASP A 19 -20.24 18.74 1.21
CA ASP A 19 -18.81 18.46 1.27
C ASP A 19 -18.67 17.02 0.80
N GLY A 20 -18.26 16.87 -0.45
CA GLY A 20 -17.74 15.62 -0.93
C GLY A 20 -16.60 15.30 0.00
N ALA A 21 -16.84 14.39 0.95
CA ALA A 21 -15.77 13.65 1.57
C ALA A 21 -14.99 13.04 0.41
N ALA A 22 -13.87 13.69 0.07
CA ALA A 22 -12.82 13.05 -0.70
C ALA A 22 -12.53 11.78 0.07
N GLY A 23 -12.95 10.65 -0.48
CA GLY A 23 -12.59 9.36 0.08
C GLY A 23 -11.08 9.35 0.24
N ASP A 24 -10.61 8.77 1.35
CA ASP A 24 -9.23 8.32 1.50
C ASP A 24 -8.95 7.25 0.43
N ASP A 25 -8.87 7.66 -0.83
CA ASP A 25 -8.17 6.91 -1.85
C ASP A 25 -6.70 7.03 -1.48
N ALA A 26 -6.28 6.14 -0.58
CA ALA A 26 -4.90 5.91 -0.28
C ALA A 26 -4.24 5.47 -1.60
N SER A 27 -3.75 6.44 -2.37
CA SER A 27 -3.22 6.19 -3.70
C SER A 27 -2.12 5.14 -3.61
N ALA A 28 -2.10 4.22 -4.56
CA ALA A 28 -1.05 3.21 -4.64
C ALA A 28 0.34 3.86 -4.50
N PRO A 29 1.27 3.26 -3.73
CA PRO A 29 2.59 3.80 -3.58
C PRO A 29 3.35 3.78 -4.90
N ARG A 30 4.25 4.74 -5.09
CA ARG A 30 5.27 4.63 -6.14
C ARG A 30 6.24 3.53 -5.73
N ILE A 31 6.43 2.54 -6.61
CA ILE A 31 7.33 1.42 -6.39
C ILE A 31 8.52 1.56 -7.32
N ARG A 32 9.75 1.43 -6.80
CA ARG A 32 10.98 1.32 -7.59
C ARG A 32 11.67 0.00 -7.28
N LEU A 33 12.12 -0.67 -8.32
CA LEU A 33 12.94 -1.87 -8.25
C LEU A 33 14.30 -1.56 -8.88
N ALA A 34 15.37 -1.86 -8.18
CA ALA A 34 16.73 -1.68 -8.68
C ALA A 34 17.62 -2.89 -8.28
N PRO A 35 18.60 -3.26 -9.12
CA PRO A 35 19.64 -4.21 -8.71
C PRO A 35 20.34 -3.74 -7.43
N GLY A 36 20.57 -4.66 -6.50
CA GLY A 36 21.43 -4.46 -5.33
C GLY A 36 22.67 -5.34 -5.39
N GLU A 37 23.47 -5.32 -4.33
CA GLU A 37 24.66 -6.17 -4.22
C GLU A 37 24.32 -7.61 -3.81
N GLY A 38 25.23 -8.55 -4.09
CA GLY A 38 25.16 -9.90 -3.51
C GLY A 38 23.93 -10.73 -3.89
N GLY A 39 23.34 -10.49 -5.07
CA GLY A 39 22.12 -11.19 -5.52
C GLY A 39 20.82 -10.66 -4.88
N PHE A 40 20.87 -9.47 -4.29
CA PHE A 40 19.69 -8.77 -3.80
C PHE A 40 19.17 -7.76 -4.83
N TRP A 41 17.89 -7.43 -4.69
CA TRP A 41 17.22 -6.33 -5.34
C TRP A 41 16.68 -5.38 -4.29
N ARG A 42 16.85 -4.08 -4.54
CA ARG A 42 16.28 -3.02 -3.73
C ARG A 42 14.86 -2.76 -4.19
N VAL A 43 13.91 -2.81 -3.26
CA VAL A 43 12.54 -2.34 -3.47
C VAL A 43 12.33 -1.09 -2.63
N GLU A 44 11.86 -0.02 -3.25
CA GLU A 44 11.53 1.24 -2.58
C GLU A 44 10.07 1.57 -2.80
N TYR A 45 9.42 1.98 -1.71
CA TYR A 45 8.04 2.45 -1.67
C TYR A 45 8.02 3.92 -1.26
N GLU A 46 7.27 4.73 -1.99
CA GLU A 46 6.93 6.10 -1.60
C GLU A 46 5.41 6.27 -1.57
N LEU A 47 4.90 6.61 -0.39
CA LEU A 47 3.48 6.90 -0.16
C LEU A 47 3.17 8.37 -0.52
N ALA A 48 1.97 8.64 -1.04
CA ALA A 48 1.53 10.01 -1.31
C ALA A 48 1.37 10.84 -0.03
N SER A 49 0.94 10.19 1.05
CA SER A 49 0.79 10.75 2.39
C SER A 49 1.41 9.81 3.43
N PRO A 50 1.94 10.31 4.57
CA PRO A 50 2.43 9.44 5.63
C PRO A 50 1.33 8.49 6.15
N ALA A 51 1.67 7.22 6.37
CA ALA A 51 0.76 6.22 6.95
C ALA A 51 1.48 5.43 8.04
N THR A 52 0.73 4.90 9.00
CA THR A 52 1.27 4.01 10.05
C THR A 52 1.44 2.57 9.55
N ARG A 53 0.82 2.23 8.42
CA ARG A 53 0.80 0.90 7.82
C ARG A 53 0.78 0.99 6.29
N MET A 54 1.44 0.04 5.64
CA MET A 54 1.32 -0.23 4.19
C MET A 54 1.17 -1.74 3.98
N GLY A 55 0.01 -2.20 3.51
CA GLY A 55 -0.29 -3.61 3.27
C GLY A 55 0.23 -4.10 1.92
N PHE A 56 0.59 -5.39 1.81
CA PHE A 56 0.88 -6.04 0.53
C PHE A 56 -0.41 -6.64 -0.05
N VAL A 57 -0.62 -6.51 -1.37
CA VAL A 57 -1.81 -7.06 -2.04
C VAL A 57 -1.74 -8.59 -2.14
N ARG A 58 -0.59 -9.14 -2.55
CA ARG A 58 -0.37 -10.59 -2.69
C ARG A 58 0.35 -11.15 -1.48
N ILE A 59 -0.33 -12.04 -0.74
CA ILE A 59 0.18 -12.61 0.51
C ILE A 59 0.20 -14.15 0.41
N PRO A 60 1.13 -14.73 -0.34
CA PRO A 60 1.20 -16.19 -0.51
C PRO A 60 1.68 -16.91 0.76
N ASN A 61 2.43 -16.22 1.63
CA ASN A 61 2.93 -16.65 2.95
C ASN A 61 3.71 -15.51 3.64
N ASP A 62 4.29 -15.81 4.80
CA ASP A 62 5.10 -14.95 5.66
C ASP A 62 6.57 -14.73 5.21
N TRP A 63 6.96 -15.22 4.04
CA TRP A 63 8.36 -15.16 3.61
C TRP A 63 8.93 -13.74 3.52
N ARG A 64 8.11 -12.73 3.16
CA ARG A 64 8.57 -11.34 3.14
C ARG A 64 9.09 -10.93 4.51
N ALA A 65 8.32 -11.22 5.56
CA ALA A 65 8.69 -10.93 6.95
C ALA A 65 10.00 -11.63 7.37
N ARG A 66 10.28 -12.83 6.84
CA ARG A 66 11.49 -13.59 7.20
C ARG A 66 12.75 -13.23 6.42
N HIS A 67 12.63 -12.71 5.19
CA HIS A 67 13.75 -12.65 4.26
C HIS A 67 14.01 -11.28 3.65
N TRP A 68 13.06 -10.35 3.72
CA TRP A 68 13.30 -8.98 3.26
C TRP A 68 14.00 -8.24 4.37
N LYS A 69 15.14 -7.64 4.04
CA LYS A 69 15.93 -6.87 5.00
C LYS A 69 15.54 -5.40 4.88
N PRO A 70 15.03 -4.76 5.94
CA PRO A 70 14.74 -3.34 5.87
C PRO A 70 16.04 -2.54 5.72
N ALA A 71 16.02 -1.50 4.91
CA ALA A 71 17.13 -0.54 4.83
C ALA A 71 17.12 0.44 6.02
N ASP A 72 15.98 0.59 6.69
CA ASP A 72 15.80 1.35 7.93
C ASP A 72 15.34 0.41 9.03
N GLU A 73 16.15 0.22 10.07
CA GLU A 73 15.87 -0.71 11.17
C GLU A 73 14.64 -0.32 12.01
N ALA A 74 14.15 0.92 11.90
CA ALA A 74 12.89 1.33 12.51
C ALA A 74 11.67 0.69 11.83
N LEU A 75 11.81 0.20 10.60
CA LEU A 75 10.76 -0.46 9.84
C LEU A 75 10.87 -1.99 9.95
N GLU A 76 9.72 -2.64 9.84
CA GLU A 76 9.62 -4.10 9.72
C GLU A 76 8.49 -4.49 8.76
N ILE A 77 8.60 -5.71 8.21
CA ILE A 77 7.47 -6.40 7.61
C ILE A 77 6.91 -7.35 8.65
N ALA A 78 5.69 -7.08 9.11
CA ALA A 78 4.96 -7.97 10.00
C ALA A 78 4.08 -8.92 9.19
N HIS A 79 3.93 -10.15 9.68
CA HIS A 79 2.96 -11.12 9.19
C HIS A 79 2.07 -11.57 10.35
N VAL A 80 0.79 -11.18 10.35
CA VAL A 80 -0.15 -11.43 11.45
C VAL A 80 -1.50 -11.78 10.85
N ASP A 81 -2.12 -12.85 11.33
CA ASP A 81 -3.46 -13.31 10.92
C ASP A 81 -3.64 -13.43 9.40
N GLY A 82 -2.59 -13.86 8.69
CA GLY A 82 -2.60 -14.05 7.24
C GLY A 82 -2.33 -12.77 6.43
N GLU A 83 -2.20 -11.61 7.09
CA GLU A 83 -1.83 -10.35 6.45
C GLU A 83 -0.32 -10.13 6.46
N SER A 84 0.21 -9.45 5.44
CA SER A 84 1.58 -8.93 5.46
C SER A 84 1.57 -7.43 5.22
N PHE A 85 2.30 -6.69 6.06
CA PHE A 85 2.31 -5.23 6.00
C PHE A 85 3.62 -4.66 6.54
N VAL A 86 3.96 -3.47 6.08
CA VAL A 86 5.05 -2.66 6.61
C VAL A 86 4.51 -1.75 7.71
N ARG A 87 5.25 -1.64 8.82
CA ARG A 87 5.03 -0.64 9.87
C ARG A 87 6.34 -0.19 10.46
N ARG A 88 6.33 0.93 11.18
CA ARG A 88 7.40 1.27 12.11
C ARG A 88 7.22 0.53 13.43
N LYS A 89 8.33 0.13 14.06
CA LYS A 89 8.35 -0.55 15.36
C LYS A 89 7.88 0.34 16.51
N ASP A 90 8.05 1.66 16.37
CA ASP A 90 7.58 2.67 17.32
C ASP A 90 6.13 3.12 17.07
N GLY A 91 5.47 2.57 16.04
CA GLY A 91 4.10 2.92 15.67
C GLY A 91 3.93 4.28 14.97
N ALA A 92 5.01 5.03 14.73
CA ALA A 92 4.91 6.31 14.05
C ALA A 92 4.55 6.15 12.55
N ALA A 93 4.04 7.22 11.95
CA ALA A 93 3.79 7.24 10.51
C ALA A 93 5.11 7.32 9.71
N PHE A 94 5.11 6.76 8.50
CA PHE A 94 6.21 6.82 7.55
C PHE A 94 5.68 7.17 6.16
N ARG A 95 6.54 7.78 5.33
CA ARG A 95 6.24 8.07 3.92
C ARG A 95 7.04 7.18 2.96
N ARG A 96 8.16 6.62 3.44
CA ARG A 96 9.07 5.80 2.63
C ARG A 96 9.40 4.50 3.35
N ALA A 97 9.54 3.43 2.58
CA ALA A 97 10.05 2.16 3.06
C ALA A 97 10.94 1.55 1.99
N ALA A 98 12.04 0.91 2.38
CA ALA A 98 12.97 0.28 1.46
C ALA A 98 13.46 -1.05 2.01
N PHE A 99 13.58 -2.04 1.13
CA PHE A 99 13.98 -3.39 1.49
C PHE A 99 14.94 -3.99 0.48
N ASP A 100 15.95 -4.71 0.97
CA ASP A 100 16.77 -5.59 0.17
C ASP A 100 16.14 -6.99 0.15
N VAL A 101 15.87 -7.49 -1.06
CA VAL A 101 15.13 -8.72 -1.31
C VAL A 101 15.99 -9.70 -2.10
N PRO A 102 16.15 -10.96 -1.67
CA PRO A 102 16.94 -11.92 -2.41
C PRO A 102 16.25 -12.28 -3.74
N ALA A 103 16.95 -12.07 -4.86
CA ALA A 103 16.45 -12.35 -6.20
C ALA A 103 16.63 -13.82 -6.59
N ARG A 104 15.97 -14.70 -5.84
CA ARG A 104 15.98 -16.15 -6.02
C ARG A 104 14.59 -16.68 -6.33
N TYR A 105 14.53 -17.73 -7.14
CA TYR A 105 13.29 -18.44 -7.36
C TYR A 105 12.77 -19.03 -6.04
N ARG A 106 11.47 -18.89 -5.80
CA ARG A 106 10.77 -19.57 -4.72
C ARG A 106 9.44 -20.08 -5.21
N HIS A 107 9.19 -21.37 -4.99
CA HIS A 107 7.88 -21.94 -5.24
C HIS A 107 6.84 -21.35 -4.27
N LEU A 108 5.75 -20.85 -4.82
CA LEU A 108 4.62 -20.31 -4.09
C LEU A 108 3.36 -21.06 -4.55
N PRO A 109 2.69 -21.81 -3.67
CA PRO A 109 1.47 -22.50 -4.05
C PRO A 109 0.44 -21.49 -4.56
N LYS A 110 -0.06 -21.70 -5.79
CA LYS A 110 -1.09 -20.88 -6.44
C LYS A 110 -0.70 -19.42 -6.70
N ASP A 111 0.59 -19.07 -6.68
CA ASP A 111 1.05 -17.71 -6.96
C ASP A 111 2.41 -17.70 -7.69
N TYR A 112 2.71 -16.61 -8.39
CA TYR A 112 3.98 -16.49 -9.13
C TYR A 112 5.13 -16.12 -8.21
N ALA A 113 6.31 -16.70 -8.43
CA ALA A 113 7.54 -16.29 -7.75
C ALA A 113 7.86 -14.80 -8.05
N PRO A 114 8.34 -14.01 -7.07
CA PRO A 114 8.70 -12.61 -7.33
C PRO A 114 9.87 -12.48 -8.31
N PHE A 115 10.78 -13.45 -8.30
CA PHE A 115 11.98 -13.51 -9.12
C PHE A 115 12.13 -14.90 -9.75
N SER A 116 12.54 -14.94 -11.01
CA SER A 116 12.92 -16.18 -11.71
C SER A 116 14.22 -15.93 -12.49
N PRO A 117 15.38 -16.22 -11.88
CA PRO A 117 16.68 -16.12 -12.57
C PRO A 117 16.82 -17.18 -13.68
N PHE A 118 17.51 -16.81 -14.76
CA PHE A 118 17.87 -17.71 -15.86
C PHE A 118 19.37 -18.02 -15.86
N SER A 119 19.76 -19.12 -16.50
CA SER A 119 21.16 -19.60 -16.54
C SER A 119 22.09 -18.71 -17.37
N ASP A 120 21.54 -17.84 -18.22
CA ASP A 120 22.28 -16.86 -19.01
C ASP A 120 22.49 -15.53 -18.26
N GLY A 121 22.09 -15.45 -16.98
CA GLY A 121 22.17 -14.24 -16.17
C GLY A 121 20.95 -13.32 -16.29
N GLY A 122 19.97 -13.67 -17.13
CA GLY A 122 18.69 -12.96 -17.20
C GLY A 122 17.87 -13.10 -15.92
N LEU A 123 16.93 -12.17 -15.72
CA LEU A 123 16.02 -12.19 -14.57
C LEU A 123 14.61 -11.79 -15.00
N LEU A 124 13.64 -12.68 -14.78
CA LEU A 124 12.22 -12.33 -14.83
C LEU A 124 11.76 -11.86 -13.45
N ILE A 125 11.02 -10.74 -13.43
CA ILE A 125 10.44 -10.16 -12.22
C ILE A 125 8.91 -10.11 -12.39
N HIS A 126 8.18 -10.74 -11.46
CA HIS A 126 6.73 -10.63 -11.41
C HIS A 126 6.33 -9.44 -10.53
N THR A 127 6.12 -8.28 -11.16
CA THR A 127 5.89 -6.99 -10.49
C THR A 127 4.64 -6.97 -9.60
N GLY A 128 3.63 -7.80 -9.91
CA GLY A 128 2.44 -7.95 -9.08
C GLY A 128 2.72 -8.42 -7.64
N GLN A 129 3.88 -9.05 -7.39
CA GLN A 129 4.31 -9.41 -6.03
C GLN A 129 4.78 -8.20 -5.20
N PHE A 130 4.88 -7.01 -5.77
CA PHE A 130 5.34 -5.81 -5.06
C PHE A 130 4.22 -4.81 -4.82
N HIS A 131 3.02 -5.03 -5.37
CA HIS A 131 1.88 -4.15 -5.18
C HIS A 131 1.48 -4.06 -3.69
N ALA A 132 1.18 -2.84 -3.28
CA ALA A 132 0.89 -2.49 -1.90
C ALA A 132 -0.13 -1.34 -1.85
N CYS A 133 -0.74 -1.12 -0.70
CA CYS A 133 -1.65 0.00 -0.45
C CYS A 133 -1.29 0.67 0.90
N PRO A 134 -1.40 2.00 1.04
CA PRO A 134 -1.31 2.65 2.34
C PRO A 134 -2.60 2.45 3.15
N GLY A 135 -2.49 2.47 4.48
CA GLY A 135 -3.65 2.56 5.37
C GLY A 135 -3.78 1.42 6.38
N ALA A 136 -4.72 1.58 7.31
CA ALA A 136 -4.97 0.63 8.40
C ALA A 136 -5.77 -0.60 7.97
N ALA A 137 -6.61 -0.45 6.93
CA ALA A 137 -7.40 -1.55 6.39
C ALA A 137 -6.54 -2.46 5.48
N PRO A 138 -6.93 -3.74 5.33
CA PRO A 138 -6.35 -4.63 4.32
C PRO A 138 -6.50 -4.02 2.93
N CYS A 139 -5.58 -4.35 2.03
CA CYS A 139 -5.71 -3.90 0.65
C CYS A 139 -6.95 -4.52 -0.01
N PRO A 140 -7.69 -3.76 -0.84
CA PRO A 140 -8.76 -4.33 -1.63
C PRO A 140 -8.19 -5.44 -2.52
N GLU A 141 -8.94 -6.53 -2.63
CA GLU A 141 -8.61 -7.60 -3.56
C GLU A 141 -8.70 -7.06 -4.99
N ILE A 142 -7.64 -7.27 -5.78
CA ILE A 142 -7.63 -6.87 -7.19
C ILE A 142 -8.14 -8.07 -7.98
N ASP A 143 -9.42 -8.04 -8.35
CA ASP A 143 -10.01 -9.00 -9.29
C ASP A 143 -9.20 -8.93 -10.60
N SER A 144 -8.69 -10.08 -11.03
CA SER A 144 -7.72 -10.22 -12.13
C SER A 144 -8.34 -10.94 -13.32
#